data_AF-D3DZK9-F1
#
_entry.id   AF-D3DZK9-F1
#
_cell.length_a   1.000
_cell.length_b   1.000
_cell.length_c   1.000
_cell.angle_alpha   90.00
_cell.angle_beta   90.00
_cell.angle_gamma   90.00
#
_symmetry.space_group_name_H-M   'P 1'
#
loop_
_entity.id
_entity.type
_entity.pdbx_description
1 polymer ?
#
loop_
_entity_poly.entity_id
_entity_poly.type
_entity_poly.pdbx_seq_one_letter_code
_entity_poly.pdbx_strand_id
1 'polypeptide(L)' 'MDMKTIYLSEEVYNRLSLLALESENYNDLIARLIDVYENSYFDELSDAEADFYNERIKYFENGDYEGIRKVDLKFFGKN' A
#
# COMPACT_ATOMS: atom_id res chain seq x y z
N MET A 1 -11.69 -14.75 8.57
CA MET A 1 -11.27 -13.80 7.52
C MET A 1 -10.27 -12.88 8.17
N ASP A 2 -9.03 -12.89 7.72
CA ASP A 2 -8.01 -11.99 8.27
C ASP A 2 -8.25 -10.59 7.72
N MET A 3 -8.39 -9.63 8.62
CA MET A 3 -8.37 -8.23 8.26
C MET A 3 -6.96 -7.70 8.50
N LYS A 4 -6.37 -7.10 7.47
CA LYS A 4 -5.14 -6.35 7.60
C LYS A 4 -5.46 -4.88 7.39
N THR A 5 -5.14 -4.07 8.37
CA THR A 5 -5.14 -2.63 8.19
C THR A 5 -3.82 -2.24 7.52
N ILE A 6 -3.90 -1.45 6.45
CA ILE A 6 -2.75 -0.75 5.91
C ILE A 6 -2.92 0.76 6.07
N TYR A 7 -1.79 1.46 6.08
CA TYR A 7 -1.73 2.91 6.14
C TYR A 7 -1.19 3.40 4.79
N LEU A 8 -1.93 4.30 4.15
CA LEU A 8 -1.62 4.84 2.83
C LEU A 8 -1.50 6.35 2.91
N SER A 9 -0.62 6.96 2.11
CA SER A 9 -0.71 8.41 1.92
C SER A 9 -2.03 8.78 1.25
N GLU A 10 -2.52 9.99 1.49
CA GLU A 10 -3.76 10.51 0.93
C GLU A 10 -3.73 10.54 -0.60
N GLU A 11 -2.57 10.88 -1.18
CA GLU A 11 -2.39 10.83 -2.64
C GLU A 11 -2.61 9.43 -3.21
N VAL A 12 -1.98 8.41 -2.59
CA VAL A 12 -2.11 7.01 -3.01
C VAL A 12 -3.54 6.54 -2.81
N TYR A 13 -4.17 6.88 -1.68
CA TYR A 13 -5.56 6.56 -1.42
C TYR A 13 -6.50 7.12 -2.51
N ASN A 14 -6.31 8.38 -2.90
CA ASN A 14 -7.12 9.03 -3.92
C ASN A 14 -6.94 8.39 -5.30
N ARG A 15 -5.69 8.09 -5.70
CA ARG A 15 -5.40 7.39 -6.96
C ARG A 15 -6.02 6.00 -7.00
N LEU A 16 -5.89 5.23 -5.92
CA LEU A 16 -6.49 3.90 -5.80
C LEU A 16 -8.02 3.96 -5.80
N SER A 17 -8.61 4.97 -5.18
CA SER A 17 -10.07 5.13 -5.14
C SER A 17 -10.65 5.41 -6.52
N LEU A 18 -9.96 6.22 -7.33
CA LEU A 18 -10.33 6.46 -8.72
C LEU A 18 -10.24 5.19 -9.57
N LEU A 19 -9.18 4.40 -9.41
CA LEU A 19 -8.99 3.15 -10.16
C LEU A 19 -10.00 2.07 -9.75
N ALA A 20 -10.32 1.97 -8.45
CA ALA A 20 -11.32 1.02 -7.95
C ALA A 20 -12.74 1.35 -8.45
N LEU A 21 -13.06 2.62 -8.69
CA LEU A 21 -14.36 3.02 -9.25
C LEU A 21 -14.59 2.52 -10.68
N GLU A 22 -13.53 2.23 -11.44
CA GLU A 22 -13.63 1.92 -12.87
C GLU A 22 -13.76 0.43 -13.21
N SER A 23 -13.33 -0.52 -12.36
CA SER A 23 -13.51 -1.94 -12.71
C SER A 23 -13.38 -2.98 -11.59
N GLU A 24 -12.88 -2.65 -10.39
CA GLU A 24 -12.55 -3.66 -9.35
C GLU A 24 -12.81 -3.20 -7.91
N ASN A 25 -13.12 -4.17 -7.04
CA ASN A 25 -13.12 -3.94 -5.59
C ASN A 25 -11.71 -3.46 -5.17
N TYR A 26 -11.66 -2.41 -4.35
CA TYR A 26 -10.43 -1.82 -3.79
C TYR A 26 -9.43 -2.86 -3.24
N ASN A 27 -9.92 -3.96 -2.66
CA ASN A 27 -9.08 -5.05 -2.17
C ASN A 27 -8.39 -5.84 -3.29
N ASP A 28 -9.08 -6.09 -4.40
CA ASP A 28 -8.56 -6.85 -5.54
C ASP A 28 -7.50 -6.03 -6.28
N LEU A 29 -7.72 -4.71 -6.38
CA LEU A 29 -6.75 -3.77 -6.93
C LEU A 29 -5.44 -3.77 -6.11
N ILE A 30 -5.53 -3.64 -4.78
CA ILE A 30 -4.33 -3.64 -3.92
C ILE A 30 -3.62 -4.99 -3.97
N ALA A 31 -4.36 -6.10 -3.89
CA ALA A 31 -3.77 -7.43 -3.96
C ALA A 31 -3.00 -7.63 -5.28
N ARG A 32 -3.57 -7.17 -6.41
CA ARG A 32 -2.89 -7.22 -7.71
C ARG A 32 -1.65 -6.33 -7.77
N LEU A 33 -1.69 -5.13 -7.19
CA LEU A 33 -0.53 -4.23 -7.20
C LEU A 33 0.64 -4.82 -6.39
N ILE A 34 0.35 -5.44 -5.24
CA ILE A 34 1.36 -6.15 -4.45
C ILE A 34 1.92 -7.33 -5.26
N ASP A 35 1.05 -8.15 -5.85
CA ASP A 35 1.45 -9.32 -6.65
C ASP A 35 2.29 -8.92 -7.88
N VAL A 36 1.94 -7.83 -8.55
CA VAL A 36 2.73 -7.29 -9.67
C VAL A 36 4.10 -6.81 -9.20
N TYR A 37 4.16 -6.10 -8.07
CA TYR A 37 5.44 -5.63 -7.51
C TYR A 37 6.33 -6.81 -7.10
N GLU A 38 5.77 -7.80 -6.39
CA GLU A 38 6.50 -8.98 -5.93
C GLU A 38 7.00 -9.86 -7.09
N ASN A 39 6.20 -10.03 -8.14
CA ASN A 39 6.56 -10.92 -9.26
C ASN A 39 7.31 -10.23 -10.41
N SER A 40 7.19 -8.90 -10.55
CA SER A 40 7.75 -8.18 -11.72
C SER A 40 8.87 -7.19 -11.37
N TYR A 41 8.97 -6.76 -10.12
CA TYR A 41 9.88 -5.68 -9.68
C TYR A 41 10.67 -6.04 -8.42
N PHE A 42 10.90 -7.33 -8.16
CA PHE A 42 11.78 -7.79 -7.09
C PHE A 42 13.27 -7.55 -7.43
N ASP A 43 13.59 -6.32 -7.80
CA ASP A 43 14.96 -5.82 -7.86
C ASP A 43 15.33 -5.23 -6.49
N GLU A 44 16.61 -5.29 -6.14
CA GLU A 44 17.12 -4.57 -4.97
C GLU A 44 16.74 -3.08 -5.10
N LEU A 45 16.13 -2.54 -4.04
CA LEU A 45 15.84 -1.11 -3.97
C LEU A 45 17.13 -0.33 -4.18
N SER A 46 17.07 0.72 -4.99
CA SER A 46 18.19 1.66 -5.05
C SER A 46 18.38 2.36 -3.71
N ASP A 47 19.59 2.83 -3.43
CA ASP A 47 19.89 3.57 -2.19
C ASP A 47 18.91 4.73 -1.96
N ALA A 48 18.53 5.44 -3.02
CA ALA A 48 17.58 6.55 -2.95
C ALA A 48 16.16 6.11 -2.58
N GLU A 49 15.72 4.95 -3.08
CA GLU A 49 14.42 4.37 -2.70
C GLU A 49 14.44 3.86 -1.27
N ALA A 50 15.52 3.17 -0.87
CA ALA A 50 15.71 2.71 0.49
C ALA A 50 15.70 3.88 1.49
N ASP A 51 16.40 4.98 1.19
CA ASP A 51 16.40 6.20 2.02
C ASP A 51 15.01 6.82 2.13
N PHE A 52 14.28 6.92 1.02
CA PHE A 52 12.91 7.40 1.02
C PHE A 52 12.00 6.54 1.92
N TYR A 53 12.05 5.22 1.80
CA TYR A 53 11.24 4.32 2.62
C TYR A 53 11.65 4.38 4.11
N ASN A 54 12.95 4.45 4.40
CA ASN A 54 13.45 4.59 5.77
C ASN A 54 12.99 5.90 6.42
N GLU A 55 12.96 7.01 5.67
CA GLU A 55 12.42 8.28 6.17
C GLU A 55 10.92 8.14 6.52
N ARG A 56 10.14 7.50 5.63
CA ARG A 56 8.71 7.25 5.87
C ARG A 56 8.48 6.36 7.09
N ILE A 57 9.26 5.30 7.27
CA ILE A 57 9.20 4.44 8.47
C ILE A 57 9.42 5.25 9.75
N LYS A 58 10.39 6.18 9.77
CA LYS A 58 10.64 7.03 10.95
C LYS A 58 9.46 7.94 11.30
N TYR A 59 8.75 8.49 10.32
CA TYR A 59 7.53 9.26 10.60
C TYR A 59 6.46 8.38 11.28
N PHE A 60 6.27 7.16 10.75
CA PHE A 60 5.32 6.20 11.33
C PHE A 60 5.69 5.77 12.75
N GLU A 61 6.97 5.49 13.02
CA GLU A 61 7.45 5.10 14.36
C GLU A 61 7.28 6.21 15.39
N ASN A 62 7.36 7.46 14.96
CA ASN A 62 7.13 8.63 15.81
C ASN A 62 5.64 8.98 15.98
N GLY A 63 4.74 8.19 15.40
CA GLY A 63 3.29 8.40 15.48
C GLY A 63 2.80 9.58 14.64
N ASP A 64 3.60 10.06 13.69
CA ASP A 64 3.20 11.09 12.75
C ASP A 64 2.50 10.44 11.55
N TYR A 65 1.18 10.60 11.53
CA TYR A 65 0.29 10.09 10.49
C TYR A 65 -0.35 11.22 9.67
N GLU A 66 0.27 12.40 9.63
CA GLU A 66 -0.24 13.51 8.82
C GLU A 66 -0.30 13.11 7.33
N GLY A 67 -1.45 13.35 6.69
CA GLY A 67 -1.66 12.96 5.30
C GLY A 67 -1.78 11.44 5.08
N ILE A 68 -2.00 10.66 6.14
CA ILE A 68 -2.13 9.20 6.07
C ILE A 68 -3.57 8.76 6.33
N ARG A 69 -4.08 7.89 5.48
CA ARG A 69 -5.41 7.28 5.57
C ARG A 69 -5.27 5.82 6.01
N LYS A 70 -6.05 5.44 7.01
CA LYS A 70 -6.18 4.05 7.48
C LYS A 70 -7.20 3.32 6.60
N VAL A 71 -6.80 2.20 6.01
CA VAL A 71 -7.69 1.36 5.20
C VAL A 71 -7.70 -0.07 5.74
N ASP A 72 -8.89 -0.57 6.03
CA ASP A 72 -9.09 -1.95 6.46
C ASP A 72 -9.30 -2.84 5.23
N LEU A 73 -8.31 -3.67 4.93
CA LEU A 73 -8.38 -4.64 3.84
C LEU A 73 -8.93 -5.97 4.35
N LYS A 74 -9.93 -6.49 3.62
CA LYS A 74 -10.39 -7.85 3.82
C LYS A 74 -9.56 -8.77 2.94
N PHE A 75 -8.64 -9.51 3.56
CA PHE A 75 -7.89 -10.53 2.84
C PHE A 75 -8.76 -11.77 2.65
N PHE A 76 -9.04 -12.09 1.39
CA PHE A 76 -9.46 -13.43 1.00
C PHE A 76 -8.17 -14.21 0.77
N GLY A 77 -7.66 -14.86 1.82
CA GLY A 77 -6.44 -15.68 1.70
C GLY A 77 -6.57 -16.65 0.53
N LYS A 78 -5.65 -16.57 -0.43
CA LYS A 78 -5.41 -17.70 -1.34
C LYS A 78 -4.52 -18.68 -0.59
N ASN A 79 -5.03 -19.89 -0.42
CA ASN A 79 -4.21 -21.08 -0.14
C ASN A 79 -3.21 -21.29 -1.28
#